data_AF-A0A352KJ07-F1
#
_entry.id   AF-A0A352KJ07-F1
#
_cell.length_a   1.000
_cell.length_b   1.000
_cell.length_c   1.000
_cell.angle_alpha   90.00
_cell.angle_beta   90.00
_cell.angle_gamma   90.00
#
_symmetry.space_group_name_H-M   'P 1'
#
loop_
_entity.id
_entity.type
_entity.pdbx_description
1 polymer ?
#
loop_
_entity_poly.entity_id
_entity_poly.type
_entity_poly.pdbx_seq_one_letter_code
_entity_poly.pdbx_strand_id
1 'polypeptide(L)'
;VDCSHANSNKQFERQPSVLDDCVDQIVAGNKSIVGVMLESNLQAGNQSIPNDLNELQYGVSVTDSCIDWQTTEEILLRTRDKLRLILPKR
;
A
#
# COMPACT_ATOMS: atom_id res chain seq x y z
N VAL A 1 1.43 5.06 9.67
CA VAL A 1 1.45 6.04 8.58
C VAL A 1 0.57 5.52 7.46
N ASP A 2 -0.42 6.30 7.06
CA ASP A 2 -1.24 5.96 5.90
C ASP A 2 -0.41 6.18 4.63
N CYS A 3 -0.22 5.15 3.80
CA CYS A 3 0.52 5.28 2.55
C CYS A 3 -0.34 5.76 1.38
N SER A 4 -1.66 5.81 1.53
CA SER A 4 -2.64 6.22 0.53
C SER A 4 -3.07 7.68 0.72
N HIS A 5 -4.27 8.02 0.25
CA HIS A 5 -4.94 9.31 0.40
C HIS A 5 -4.02 10.51 0.09
N ALA A 6 -3.88 11.44 1.03
CA ALA A 6 -3.05 12.63 0.86
C ALA A 6 -1.57 12.30 0.74
N ASN A 7 -1.08 11.23 1.39
CA ASN A 7 0.33 10.87 1.36
C ASN A 7 0.73 10.28 -0.01
N SER A 8 -0.21 9.70 -0.75
CA SER A 8 0.00 9.27 -2.14
C SER A 8 -0.35 10.34 -3.18
N ASN A 9 -0.80 11.54 -2.77
CA ASN A 9 -1.44 12.53 -3.65
C ASN A 9 -2.64 11.96 -4.44
N LYS A 10 -3.38 11.02 -3.83
CA LYS A 10 -4.48 10.28 -4.46
C LYS A 10 -4.06 9.49 -5.73
N GLN A 11 -2.78 9.13 -5.83
CA GLN A 11 -2.24 8.28 -6.89
C GLN A 11 -1.82 6.95 -6.25
N PHE A 12 -2.62 5.91 -6.44
CA PHE A 12 -2.42 4.63 -5.76
C PHE A 12 -1.06 3.99 -6.08
N GLU A 13 -0.51 4.27 -7.26
CA GLU A 13 0.81 3.84 -7.72
C GLU A 13 1.96 4.41 -6.88
N ARG A 14 1.69 5.47 -6.10
CA ARG A 14 2.68 6.09 -5.20
C ARG A 14 2.72 5.48 -3.80
N GLN A 15 1.74 4.64 -3.41
CA GLN A 15 1.76 3.97 -2.11
C GLN A 15 3.07 3.21 -1.83
N PRO A 16 3.68 2.48 -2.80
CA PRO A 16 4.99 1.86 -2.62
C PRO A 16 6.11 2.84 -2.25
N SER A 17 6.13 4.04 -2.85
CA SER A 17 7.15 5.05 -2.55
C SER A 17 6.98 5.64 -1.15
N VAL A 18 5.74 5.85 -0.69
CA VAL A 18 5.45 6.29 0.68
C VAL A 18 5.86 5.23 1.70
N LEU A 19 5.61 3.96 1.38
CA LEU A 19 6.06 2.84 2.19
C LEU A 19 7.59 2.79 2.27
N ASP A 20 8.30 2.92 1.14
CA ASP A 20 9.76 2.92 1.11
C ASP A 20 10.34 4.05 1.97
N ASP A 21 9.77 5.25 1.93
CA ASP A 21 10.18 6.36 2.79
C ASP A 21 10.01 6.03 4.29
N CYS A 22 8.85 5.46 4.68
CA CYS A 22 8.63 5.01 6.05
C CYS A 22 9.65 3.95 6.48
N VAL A 23 9.96 3.01 5.59
CA VAL A 23 10.95 1.95 5.83
C VAL A 23 12.34 2.54 5.99
N ASP A 24 12.74 3.47 5.13
CA ASP A 24 14.06 4.10 5.18
C ASP A 24 14.22 4.95 6.45
N GLN A 25 13.16 5.60 6.94
CA GLN A 25 13.15 6.25 8.25
C GLN A 25 13.35 5.25 9.40
N ILE A 26 12.69 4.09 9.37
CA ILE A 26 12.89 3.02 10.37
C ILE A 26 14.33 2.51 10.33
N VAL A 27 14.89 2.31 9.13
CA VAL A 27 16.30 1.90 8.92
C VAL A 27 17.26 2.94 9.50
N ALA A 28 16.95 4.24 9.35
CA ALA A 28 17.72 5.33 9.92
C ALA A 28 17.58 5.49 11.45
N GLY A 29 16.79 4.63 12.10
CA GLY A 29 16.65 4.59 13.56
C GLY A 29 15.39 5.26 14.10
N ASN A 30 14.44 5.67 13.25
CA ASN A 30 13.16 6.21 13.72
C ASN A 30 12.38 5.14 14.49
N LYS A 31 12.19 5.37 15.79
CA LYS A 31 11.45 4.46 16.69
C LYS A 31 9.99 4.83 16.91
N SER A 32 9.46 5.82 16.20
CA SER A 32 8.07 6.28 16.37
C SER A 32 7.08 5.65 15.38
N ILE A 33 7.54 5.15 14.22
CA ILE A 33 6.66 4.53 13.22
C ILE A 33 6.32 3.09 13.66
N VAL A 34 5.12 2.87 14.19
CA VAL A 34 4.71 1.54 14.69
C VAL A 34 3.99 0.68 13.65
N GLY A 35 3.55 1.27 12.54
CA GLY A 35 2.83 0.58 11.49
C GLY A 35 2.50 1.48 10.31
N VAL A 36 2.06 0.85 9.23
CA VAL A 36 1.65 1.49 7.98
C VAL A 36 0.27 0.97 7.55
N MET A 37 -0.46 1.73 6.76
CA MET A 37 -1.71 1.33 6.13
C MET A 37 -1.56 1.42 4.61
N LEU A 38 -2.02 0.40 3.91
CA LEU A 38 -1.99 0.29 2.45
C LEU A 38 -3.39 -0.04 1.96
N GLU A 39 -3.82 0.58 0.87
CA GLU A 39 -5.05 0.24 0.17
C GLU A 39 -4.74 -0.66 -1.01
N SER A 40 -5.13 -1.93 -0.87
CA SER A 40 -4.83 -3.02 -1.79
C SER A 40 -6.10 -3.78 -2.14
N ASN A 41 -6.19 -4.28 -3.37
CA ASN A 41 -7.25 -5.17 -3.83
C ASN A 41 -6.66 -6.18 -4.82
N LEU A 42 -7.47 -7.14 -5.29
CA LEU A 42 -6.98 -8.16 -6.23
C LEU A 42 -6.47 -7.54 -7.54
N GLN A 43 -7.18 -6.53 -8.04
CA GLN A 43 -6.85 -5.76 -9.22
C GLN A 43 -6.61 -4.29 -8.87
N ALA A 44 -5.75 -3.63 -9.64
CA ALA A 44 -5.39 -2.24 -9.42
C ALA A 44 -6.50 -1.26 -9.83
N GLY A 45 -6.41 -0.04 -9.30
CA GLY A 45 -7.31 1.06 -9.64
C GLY A 45 -8.65 0.99 -8.91
N ASN A 46 -9.65 1.63 -9.50
CA ASN A 46 -11.03 1.61 -9.05
C ASN A 46 -12.01 1.58 -10.24
N GLN A 47 -13.29 1.41 -9.92
CA GLN A 47 -14.41 1.47 -10.85
C GLN A 47 -15.57 2.21 -10.21
N SER A 48 -16.43 2.82 -11.03
CA SER A 48 -17.73 3.33 -10.56
C SER A 48 -18.73 2.18 -10.45
N ILE A 49 -19.72 2.30 -9.58
CA ILE A 49 -20.82 1.33 -9.50
C ILE A 49 -21.73 1.50 -10.73
N PRO A 50 -21.84 0.51 -11.63
CA PRO A 50 -22.69 0.57 -12.81
C PRO A 50 -24.18 0.40 -12.44
N ASN A 51 -25.07 0.69 -13.38
CA ASN A 51 -26.51 0.44 -13.20
C ASN A 51 -26.82 -1.07 -13.15
N ASP A 52 -26.15 -1.87 -13.99
CA ASP A 52 -26.20 -3.34 -13.92
C ASP A 52 -25.00 -3.85 -13.13
N LEU A 53 -25.26 -4.36 -11.91
CA LEU A 53 -24.22 -4.85 -11.01
C LEU A 53 -23.44 -6.05 -11.57
N ASN A 54 -23.95 -6.74 -12.60
CA ASN A 54 -23.22 -7.82 -13.27
C ASN A 54 -22.04 -7.31 -14.10
N GLU A 55 -21.97 -6.00 -14.38
CA GLU A 55 -20.83 -5.37 -15.08
C GLU A 55 -19.66 -5.03 -14.14
N LEU A 56 -19.79 -5.26 -12.83
CA LEU A 56 -18.71 -5.03 -11.88
C LEU A 56 -17.52 -5.96 -12.17
N GLN A 57 -16.34 -5.36 -12.32
CA GLN A 57 -15.10 -6.10 -12.43
C GLN A 57 -14.74 -6.68 -11.06
N TYR A 58 -14.63 -8.01 -11.01
CA TYR A 58 -14.28 -8.70 -9.78
C TYR A 58 -12.89 -8.26 -9.29
N GLY A 59 -12.80 -7.90 -8.01
CA GLY A 59 -11.53 -7.55 -7.38
C GLY A 59 -11.02 -6.13 -7.66
N VAL A 60 -11.83 -5.26 -8.26
CA VAL A 60 -11.53 -3.83 -8.45
C VAL A 60 -12.35 -3.00 -7.45
N SER A 61 -11.70 -2.06 -6.76
CA SER A 61 -12.33 -1.19 -5.76
C SER A 61 -13.48 -0.36 -6.34
N VAL A 62 -14.56 -0.14 -5.59
CA VAL A 62 -15.65 0.79 -5.95
C VAL A 62 -15.53 2.16 -5.27
N THR A 63 -14.45 2.36 -4.51
CA THR A 63 -14.14 3.58 -3.75
C THR A 63 -12.79 4.13 -4.21
N ASP A 64 -11.83 4.33 -3.30
CA ASP A 64 -10.49 4.76 -3.65
C ASP A 64 -9.72 3.69 -4.43
N SER A 65 -8.81 4.14 -5.29
CA SER A 65 -7.98 3.25 -6.12
C SER A 65 -6.96 2.50 -5.27
N CYS A 66 -6.86 1.19 -5.51
CA CYS A 66 -5.95 0.32 -4.78
C CYS A 66 -4.76 -0.12 -5.65
N ILE A 67 -3.65 -0.47 -5.01
CA ILE A 67 -2.62 -1.31 -5.67
C ILE A 67 -3.16 -2.75 -5.86
N ASP A 68 -2.64 -3.46 -6.85
CA ASP A 68 -3.02 -4.84 -7.10
C ASP A 68 -2.32 -5.84 -6.16
N TRP A 69 -2.71 -7.10 -6.27
CA TRP A 69 -2.15 -8.18 -5.46
C TRP A 69 -0.65 -8.38 -5.70
N GLN A 70 -0.20 -8.32 -6.96
CA GLN A 70 1.21 -8.53 -7.31
C GLN A 70 2.10 -7.44 -6.68
N THR A 71 1.70 -6.18 -6.80
CA THR A 71 2.39 -5.06 -6.16
C THR A 71 2.39 -5.21 -4.64
N THR A 72 1.27 -5.66 -4.07
CA THR A 72 1.13 -5.87 -2.62
C THR A 72 2.12 -6.92 -2.11
N GLU A 73 2.20 -8.06 -2.77
CA GLU A 73 3.16 -9.12 -2.43
C GLU A 73 4.61 -8.60 -2.53
N GLU A 74 4.96 -7.95 -3.64
CA GLU A 74 6.30 -7.43 -3.87
C GLU A 74 6.73 -6.47 -2.75
N ILE A 75 5.92 -5.46 -2.45
CA ILE A 75 6.31 -4.41 -1.49
C ILE A 75 6.38 -4.95 -0.06
N LEU A 76 5.53 -5.91 0.31
CA LEU A 76 5.57 -6.53 1.63
C LEU A 76 6.82 -7.40 1.81
N LEU A 77 7.16 -8.21 0.80
CA LEU A 77 8.37 -9.03 0.82
C LEU A 77 9.64 -8.17 0.83
N ARG A 78 9.69 -7.12 0.00
CA ARG A 78 10.79 -6.15 -0.01
C ARG A 78 10.95 -5.43 1.33
N THR A 79 9.84 -5.02 1.93
CA THR A 79 9.82 -4.38 3.27
C THR A 79 10.34 -5.32 4.34
N ARG A 80 9.88 -6.58 4.34
CA ARG A 80 10.38 -7.63 5.25
C ARG A 80 11.88 -7.79 5.11
N ASP A 81 12.40 -7.88 3.88
CA ASP A 81 13.82 -8.12 3.64
C ASP A 81 14.70 -6.98 4.15
N LYS A 82 14.24 -5.72 4.02
CA LYS A 82 14.90 -4.54 4.62
C LYS A 82 14.84 -4.55 6.15
N LEU A 83 13.71 -4.93 6.75
CA LEU A 83 13.44 -4.69 8.18
C LEU A 83 13.68 -5.89 9.11
N ARG A 84 13.74 -7.13 8.60
CA ARG A 84 13.77 -8.36 9.41
C ARG A 84 14.92 -8.44 10.43
N LEU A 85 16.06 -7.79 10.16
CA LEU A 85 17.22 -7.74 11.09
C LEU A 85 17.27 -6.48 11.95
N ILE A 86 16.41 -5.50 11.66
CA ILE A 86 16.38 -4.17 12.29
C ILE A 86 15.30 -4.14 13.37
N LEU A 87 14.06 -4.53 13.04
CA LEU A 87 12.93 -4.45 13.96
C LEU A 87 13.14 -5.21 15.28
N PRO A 88 13.75 -6.42 15.32
CA PRO A 88 13.98 -7.12 16.59
C PRO A 88 14.96 -6.42 17.54
N LYS A 89 15.75 -5.45 17.05
CA LYS A 89 16.73 -4.68 17.82
C LYS A 89 16.20 -3.30 18.23
N ARG A 90 14.97 -2.97 17.83
CA ARG A 90 14.36 -1.66 18.03
C ARG A 90 13.96 -1.42 19.49
#